data_AF-A0A7Y1YL63-F1
#
_entry.id   AF-A0A7Y1YL63-F1
#
_cell.length_a   1.000
_cell.length_b   1.000
_cell.length_c   1.000
_cell.angle_alpha   90.00
_cell.angle_beta   90.00
_cell.angle_gamma   90.00
#
_symmetry.space_group_name_H-M   'P 1'
#
loop_
_entity.id
_entity.type
_entity.pdbx_description
1 polymer ?
#
loop_
_entity_poly.entity_id
_entity_poly.type
_entity_poly.pdbx_seq_one_letter_code
_entity_poly.pdbx_strand_id
1 'polypeptide(L)'
;MKPRLAVLKFASCDGCQLSLLDAEDELLAIAGAVDIAYFPEASREYLDGPYDVTLIEGSVTTEHDRNRLRQIRQDTAMLVSIGACATAGGVQALKNFGNVDDFVSLVYATPDY
;
A
#
# COMPACT_ATOMS: atom_id res chain seq x y z
N MET A 1 -25.16 -4.65 -5.93
CA MET A 1 -24.02 -3.76 -6.18
C MET A 1 -22.80 -4.44 -5.61
N LYS A 2 -21.68 -4.51 -6.33
CA LYS A 2 -20.46 -5.14 -5.81
C LYS A 2 -19.71 -4.14 -4.91
N PRO A 3 -18.97 -4.59 -3.88
CA PRO A 3 -18.15 -3.69 -3.07
C PRO A 3 -17.04 -3.06 -3.92
N ARG A 4 -16.79 -1.76 -3.75
CA ARG A 4 -15.67 -1.03 -4.36
C ARG A 4 -14.38 -1.31 -3.59
N LEU A 5 -13.43 -1.95 -4.26
CA LEU A 5 -12.11 -2.30 -3.73
C LEU A 5 -11.05 -1.27 -4.15
N ALA A 6 -10.24 -0.85 -3.18
CA ALA A 6 -8.97 -0.16 -3.43
C ALA A 6 -7.78 -0.95 -2.84
N VAL A 7 -6.68 -1.02 -3.57
CA VAL A 7 -5.40 -1.58 -3.14
C VAL A 7 -4.35 -0.48 -3.21
N LEU A 8 -3.83 -0.09 -2.04
CA LEU A 8 -2.99 1.10 -1.89
C LEU A 8 -1.64 0.73 -1.29
N LYS A 9 -0.61 1.39 -1.83
CA LYS A 9 0.80 1.15 -1.51
C LYS A 9 1.41 2.31 -0.71
N PHE A 10 2.23 1.96 0.28
CA PHE A 10 3.20 2.81 0.98
C PHE A 10 4.64 2.27 0.78
N ALA A 11 5.57 2.49 1.72
CA ALA A 11 6.94 2.00 1.56
C ALA A 11 6.98 0.46 1.66
N SER A 12 7.14 -0.20 0.52
CA SER A 12 7.05 -1.67 0.40
C SER A 12 7.81 -2.19 -0.82
N CYS A 13 7.72 -3.50 -1.07
CA CYS A 13 8.33 -4.21 -2.19
C CYS A 13 7.33 -4.74 -3.23
N ASP A 14 6.06 -4.33 -3.18
CA ASP A 14 4.94 -4.82 -4.00
C ASP A 14 4.57 -6.30 -3.81
N GLY A 15 5.27 -7.01 -2.92
CA GLY A 15 5.09 -8.44 -2.76
C GLY A 15 3.67 -8.85 -2.35
N CYS A 16 2.96 -8.07 -1.52
CA CYS A 16 1.61 -8.45 -1.10
C CYS A 16 0.59 -8.23 -2.21
N GLN A 17 0.74 -7.18 -3.01
CA GLN A 17 -0.06 -6.95 -4.21
C GLN A 17 0.18 -8.03 -5.26
N LEU A 18 1.43 -8.42 -5.50
CA LEU A 18 1.75 -9.53 -6.40
C LEU A 18 1.16 -10.85 -5.89
N SER A 19 1.24 -11.14 -4.60
CA SER A 19 0.57 -12.32 -4.03
C SER A 19 -0.95 -12.33 -4.20
N LEU A 20 -1.60 -11.16 -4.28
CA LEU A 20 -3.03 -11.09 -4.63
C LEU A 20 -3.28 -11.46 -6.10
N LEU A 21 -2.37 -11.07 -6.99
CA LEU A 21 -2.44 -11.41 -8.42
C LEU A 21 -2.06 -12.86 -8.69
N ASP A 22 -1.25 -13.47 -7.82
CA ASP A 22 -0.90 -14.89 -7.84
C ASP A 22 -2.00 -15.79 -7.29
N ALA A 23 -3.22 -15.28 -7.06
CA ALA A 23 -4.38 -16.09 -6.66
C ALA A 23 -4.94 -16.95 -7.81
N GLU A 24 -4.16 -17.20 -8.87
CA GLU A 24 -4.42 -18.11 -10.00
C GLU A 24 -5.90 -18.25 -10.39
N ASP A 25 -6.50 -19.42 -10.16
CA ASP A 25 -7.87 -19.75 -10.55
C ASP A 25 -8.92 -18.94 -9.76
N GLU A 26 -8.60 -18.57 -8.51
CA GLU A 26 -9.45 -17.77 -7.63
C GLU A 26 -9.49 -16.28 -8.03
N LEU A 27 -8.49 -15.77 -8.74
CA LEU A 27 -8.40 -14.36 -9.10
C LEU A 27 -9.64 -13.89 -9.89
N LEU A 28 -10.12 -14.72 -10.82
CA LEU A 28 -11.31 -14.40 -11.63
C LEU A 28 -12.60 -14.36 -10.79
N ALA A 29 -12.71 -15.25 -9.80
CA ALA A 29 -13.85 -15.25 -8.88
C ALA A 29 -13.83 -13.99 -7.99
N ILE A 30 -12.65 -13.58 -7.51
CA ILE A 30 -12.46 -12.37 -6.72
C ILE A 30 -12.82 -11.14 -7.56
N ALA A 31 -12.27 -11.00 -8.77
CA ALA A 31 -12.60 -9.92 -9.69
C ALA A 31 -14.09 -9.92 -10.09
N GLY A 32 -14.73 -11.09 -10.09
CA GLY A 32 -16.17 -11.24 -10.26
C GLY A 32 -17.00 -10.72 -9.07
N ALA A 33 -16.44 -10.71 -7.85
CA ALA A 33 -17.14 -10.38 -6.62
C ALA A 33 -17.01 -8.90 -6.19
N VAL A 34 -15.99 -8.18 -6.67
CA VAL A 34 -15.73 -6.77 -6.33
C VAL A 34 -15.66 -5.88 -7.57
N ASP A 35 -15.88 -4.58 -7.38
CA ASP A 35 -15.53 -3.56 -8.37
C ASP A 35 -14.15 -3.00 -8.03
N ILE A 36 -13.13 -3.32 -8.83
CA ILE A 36 -11.75 -2.83 -8.62
C ILE A 36 -11.69 -1.35 -9.01
N ALA A 37 -11.87 -0.46 -8.03
CA ALA A 37 -11.91 0.98 -8.23
C ALA A 37 -10.50 1.59 -8.30
N TYR A 38 -9.55 1.06 -7.53
CA TYR A 38 -8.16 1.54 -7.54
C TYR A 38 -7.22 0.37 -7.29
N PHE A 39 -6.50 -0.09 -8.31
CA PHE A 39 -5.43 -1.09 -8.16
C PHE A 39 -4.45 -0.96 -9.33
N PRO A 40 -3.40 -0.12 -9.19
CA PRO A 40 -2.48 0.19 -10.28
C PRO A 40 -1.83 -1.04 -10.94
N GLU A 41 -1.59 -2.11 -10.18
CA GLU A 41 -0.95 -3.32 -10.72
C GLU A 41 -1.91 -4.24 -11.48
N ALA A 42 -3.22 -4.06 -11.32
CA ALA A 42 -4.24 -4.86 -12.00
C ALA A 42 -5.05 -4.08 -13.04
N SER A 43 -5.04 -2.74 -12.99
CA SER A 43 -5.91 -1.89 -13.79
C SER A 43 -5.25 -0.58 -14.20
N ARG A 44 -5.64 -0.08 -15.37
CA ARG A 44 -5.31 1.29 -15.84
C ARG A 44 -6.34 2.32 -15.39
N GLU A 45 -7.48 1.87 -14.88
CA GLU A 45 -8.56 2.72 -14.40
C GLU A 45 -8.30 3.09 -12.95
N TYR A 46 -8.44 4.39 -12.66
CA TYR A 46 -8.29 4.96 -11.33
C TYR A 46 -9.55 5.72 -10.99
N LEU A 47 -10.34 5.18 -10.07
CA LEU A 47 -11.54 5.81 -9.56
C LEU A 47 -11.32 6.29 -8.14
N ASP A 48 -11.69 7.53 -7.88
CA ASP A 48 -11.66 8.11 -6.55
C ASP A 48 -12.68 7.44 -5.62
N GLY A 49 -12.43 7.55 -4.32
CA GLY A 49 -13.28 7.04 -3.26
C GLY A 49 -14.66 7.74 -3.17
N PRO A 50 -15.48 7.37 -2.16
CA PRO A 50 -15.16 6.45 -1.08
C PRO A 50 -15.12 4.98 -1.53
N TYR A 51 -14.35 4.17 -0.79
CA TYR A 51 -14.20 2.73 -1.02
C TYR A 51 -14.91 1.93 0.07
N ASP A 52 -15.47 0.78 -0.30
CA ASP A 52 -16.08 -0.14 0.67
C ASP A 52 -15.01 -0.94 1.41
N VAL A 53 -14.00 -1.40 0.68
CA VAL A 53 -12.84 -2.12 1.23
C VAL A 53 -11.57 -1.51 0.67
N THR A 54 -10.62 -1.24 1.54
CA THR A 54 -9.28 -0.78 1.18
C THR A 54 -8.22 -1.67 1.80
N LEU A 55 -7.40 -2.28 0.95
CA LEU A 55 -6.21 -3.02 1.34
C LEU A 55 -5.01 -2.09 1.33
N ILE A 56 -4.24 -2.03 2.41
CA ILE A 56 -3.02 -1.24 2.51
C ILE A 56 -1.79 -2.14 2.64
N GLU A 57 -0.86 -2.00 1.71
CA GLU A 57 0.48 -2.56 1.78
C GLU A 57 1.49 -1.48 2.15
N GLY A 58 2.51 -1.86 2.91
CA GLY A 58 3.68 -1.01 3.13
C GLY A 58 3.67 -0.21 4.42
N SER A 59 4.85 0.21 4.81
CA SER A 59 5.10 0.94 6.05
C SER A 59 4.91 2.44 5.83
N VAL A 60 4.37 3.13 6.84
CA VAL A 60 4.32 4.60 6.86
C VAL A 60 5.70 5.12 7.25
N THR A 61 6.39 5.80 6.33
CA THR A 61 7.80 6.17 6.52
C THR A 61 8.06 7.68 6.51
N THR A 62 7.08 8.46 6.07
CA THR A 62 7.14 9.92 5.96
C THR A 62 5.88 10.57 6.53
N GLU A 63 5.94 11.87 6.81
CA GLU A 63 4.74 12.63 7.20
C GLU A 63 3.70 12.69 6.07
N HIS A 64 4.15 12.65 4.81
CA HIS A 64 3.26 12.53 3.65
C HIS A 64 2.45 11.23 3.69
N ASP A 65 3.11 10.10 3.95
CA ASP A 65 2.45 8.79 4.09
C ASP A 65 1.39 8.83 5.20
N ARG A 66 1.73 9.43 6.35
CA ARG A 66 0.83 9.53 7.50
C ARG A 66 -0.41 10.35 7.18
N ASN A 67 -0.26 11.49 6.51
CA ASN A 67 -1.38 12.34 6.12
C ASN A 67 -2.25 11.65 5.06
N ARG A 68 -1.64 11.00 4.08
CA ARG A 68 -2.35 10.20 3.08
C ARG A 68 -3.14 9.06 3.72
N LEU A 69 -2.57 8.31 4.66
CA LEU A 69 -3.26 7.23 5.37
C LEU A 69 -4.48 7.72 6.15
N ARG A 70 -4.40 8.91 6.76
CA ARG A 70 -5.57 9.51 7.44
C ARG A 70 -6.68 9.87 6.48
N GLN A 71 -6.35 10.42 5.32
CA GLN A 71 -7.34 10.71 4.29
C GLN A 71 -8.01 9.42 3.82
N ILE A 72 -7.21 8.40 3.50
CA ILE A 72 -7.71 7.06 3.12
C ILE A 72 -8.65 6.49 4.19
N ARG A 73 -8.32 6.64 5.48
CA ARG A 73 -9.17 6.16 6.58
C ARG A 73 -10.51 6.90 6.64
N GLN A 74 -10.57 8.17 6.25
CA GLN A 74 -11.82 8.93 6.16
C GLN A 74 -12.66 8.49 4.95
N ASP A 75 -12.00 8.11 3.85
CA ASP A 75 -12.64 7.75 2.57
C ASP A 75 -12.87 6.24 2.38
N THR A 76 -12.83 5.46 3.47
CA THR A 76 -13.01 4.00 3.41
C THR A 76 -13.91 3.49 4.53
N ALA A 77 -14.79 2.55 4.22
CA ALA A 77 -15.59 1.86 5.23
C ALA A 77 -14.74 0.84 6.00
N MET A 78 -14.05 -0.06 5.29
CA MET A 78 -13.16 -1.07 5.86
C MET A 78 -11.72 -0.89 5.38
N LEU A 79 -10.79 -0.68 6.31
CA LEU A 79 -9.36 -0.58 6.03
C LEU A 79 -8.65 -1.81 6.60
N VAL A 80 -7.91 -2.53 5.77
CA VAL A 80 -7.23 -3.78 6.12
C VAL A 80 -5.75 -3.67 5.75
N SER A 81 -4.87 -3.88 6.72
CA SER A 81 -3.44 -4.03 6.44
C SER A 81 -3.13 -5.40 5.85
N ILE A 82 -2.33 -5.43 4.79
CA ILE A 82 -1.81 -6.66 4.19
C ILE A 82 -0.29 -6.70 4.30
N GLY A 83 0.24 -7.83 4.75
CA GLY A 83 1.67 -8.08 4.87
C GLY A 83 2.35 -7.52 6.11
N ALA A 84 3.59 -7.98 6.32
CA ALA A 84 4.40 -7.62 7.48
C ALA A 84 4.76 -6.13 7.52
N CYS A 85 4.94 -5.49 6.36
CA CYS A 85 5.27 -4.07 6.27
C CYS A 85 4.15 -3.19 6.85
N ALA A 86 2.91 -3.36 6.38
CA ALA A 86 1.77 -2.58 6.87
C ALA A 86 1.39 -2.91 8.32
N THR A 87 1.64 -4.16 8.75
CA THR A 87 1.23 -4.63 10.08
C THR A 87 2.23 -4.27 11.17
N ALA A 88 3.53 -4.44 10.91
CA ALA A 88 4.59 -4.34 11.92
C ALA A 88 5.82 -3.56 11.46
N GLY A 89 5.76 -2.90 10.29
CA GLY A 89 6.83 -2.08 9.74
C GLY A 89 7.82 -2.81 8.83
N GLY A 90 7.82 -4.16 8.83
CA GLY A 90 8.59 -4.98 7.89
C GLY A 90 10.10 -4.73 7.89
N VAL A 91 10.76 -5.00 6.77
CA VAL A 91 12.21 -4.75 6.58
C VAL A 91 12.52 -3.26 6.71
N GLN A 92 11.59 -2.39 6.33
CA GLN A 92 11.72 -0.94 6.40
C GLN A 92 11.93 -0.46 7.84
N ALA A 93 11.34 -1.14 8.83
CA ALA A 93 11.49 -0.78 10.25
C ALA A 93 12.92 -1.02 10.79
N LEU A 94 13.78 -1.76 10.09
CA LEU A 94 15.19 -1.91 10.49
C LEU A 94 15.91 -0.55 10.55
N LYS A 95 15.49 0.43 9.75
CA LYS A 95 16.06 1.79 9.81
C LYS A 95 15.83 2.50 11.14
N ASN A 96 14.82 2.08 11.92
CA ASN A 96 14.48 2.68 13.21
C ASN A 96 15.58 2.46 14.27
N PHE A 97 16.52 1.55 14.03
CA PHE A 97 17.65 1.26 14.90
C PHE A 97 18.93 2.03 14.50
N GLY A 98 18.85 2.95 13.51
CA GLY A 98 19.97 3.78 13.08
C GLY A 98 19.54 5.23 12.82
N ASN A 99 20.52 6.10 12.54
CA ASN A 99 20.24 7.45 12.06
C ASN A 99 19.99 7.40 10.55
N VAL A 100 18.85 7.93 10.10
CA VAL A 100 18.47 7.94 8.68
C VAL A 100 19.47 8.76 7.85
N ASP A 101 20.02 9.83 8.41
CA ASP A 101 20.99 10.69 7.71
C ASP A 101 22.28 9.94 7.33
N ASP A 102 22.69 8.97 8.17
CA ASP A 102 23.84 8.11 7.88
C ASP A 102 23.55 7.25 6.64
N PHE A 103 22.34 6.69 6.51
CA PHE A 103 21.94 5.92 5.33
C PHE A 103 21.86 6.81 4.08
N VAL A 104 21.33 8.02 4.20
CA VAL A 104 21.22 8.99 3.09
C VAL A 104 22.62 9.33 2.56
N SER A 105 23.58 9.63 3.42
CA SER A 105 24.96 9.97 3.01
C SER A 105 25.71 8.82 2.32
N LEU A 106 25.35 7.57 2.60
CA LEU A 106 25.91 6.39 1.93
C LEU A 106 25.35 6.17 0.53
N VAL A 107 24.09 6.54 0.30
CA VAL A 107 23.38 6.32 -0.99
C VAL A 107 23.55 7.51 -1.93
N TYR A 108 23.50 8.73 -1.39
CA TYR A 108 23.55 9.96 -2.17
C TYR A 108 24.91 10.65 -2.01
N ALA A 109 25.63 10.79 -3.12
CA ALA A 109 26.95 11.45 -3.14
C ALA A 109 26.92 12.93 -2.70
N THR A 110 25.78 13.61 -2.89
CA THR A 110 25.52 14.98 -2.40
C THR A 110 24.13 15.02 -1.74
N PRO A 111 24.04 14.83 -0.41
CA PRO A 111 22.76 14.69 0.29
C PRO A 111 22.01 16.00 0.54
N ASP A 112 22.58 17.15 0.15
CA ASP A 112 22.03 18.49 0.41
C ASP A 112 21.01 19.00 -0.65
N TYR A 113 20.55 18.14 -1.57
CA TYR A 113 19.65 18.52 -2.67
C TYR A 113 18.18 18.18 -2.42
#